data_AF-A0A662IA16-F1
#
_entry.id   AF-A0A662IA16-F1
#
_cell.length_a   1.000
_cell.length_b   1.000
_cell.length_c   1.000
_cell.angle_alpha   90.00
_cell.angle_beta   90.00
_cell.angle_gamma   90.00
#
_symmetry.space_group_name_H-M   'P 1'
#
loop_
_entity.id
_entity.type
_entity.pdbx_description
1 polymer ?
#
loop_
_entity_poly.entity_id
_entity_poly.type
_entity_poly.pdbx_seq_one_letter_code
_entity_poly.pdbx_strand_id
1 'polypeptide(L)'
;MRVDPDFRAKRPWAAKMLPLFISTGTVLLLIGMTVQILWGATYGELFTTAYVVLVYVGSALAAIGIVMGLLAGDVRTWMAQILSIVSAAFCSGLWGAGTLTVFNLPPPLPAELFWPIFVGWVLSDLIVLSVIGTALLVALTPVFKRTGLLVRGWWA
;
A
#
# COMPACT_ATOMS: atom_id res chain seq x y z
N MET A 1 -5.33 10.57 27.86
CA MET A 1 -3.86 10.42 27.95
C MET A 1 -3.28 11.02 26.68
N ARG A 2 -2.38 12.01 26.75
CA ARG A 2 -1.74 12.60 25.57
C ARG A 2 -0.77 11.59 24.95
N VAL A 3 -1.21 10.87 23.92
CA VAL A 3 -0.33 10.04 23.09
C VAL A 3 0.12 10.92 21.92
N ASP A 4 1.24 11.63 22.09
CA ASP A 4 1.92 12.24 20.95
C ASP A 4 2.43 11.11 20.06
N PRO A 5 2.12 11.07 18.75
CA PRO A 5 2.65 10.04 17.86
C PRO A 5 4.16 10.21 17.74
N ASP A 6 4.91 9.40 18.49
CA ASP A 6 6.36 9.44 18.51
C ASP A 6 6.93 8.59 17.38
N PHE A 7 7.32 9.27 16.30
CA PHE A 7 8.05 8.66 15.19
C PHE A 7 9.57 8.70 15.40
N ARG A 8 10.07 8.98 16.62
CA ARG A 8 11.52 8.98 16.89
C ARG A 8 12.06 7.58 16.70
N ALA A 9 12.88 7.44 15.65
CA ALA A 9 13.46 6.17 15.27
C ALA A 9 14.35 5.62 16.38
N LYS A 10 14.04 4.43 16.92
CA LYS A 10 14.94 3.69 17.83
C LYS A 10 16.28 3.34 17.17
N ARG A 11 16.31 3.26 15.83
CA ARG A 11 17.50 2.95 15.02
C ARG A 11 17.61 3.87 13.80
N PRO A 12 18.57 4.83 13.78
CA PRO A 12 18.64 5.86 12.75
C PRO A 12 19.00 5.33 11.35
N TRP A 13 19.69 4.19 11.25
CA TRP A 13 20.02 3.57 9.97
C TRP A 13 18.77 2.96 9.30
N ALA A 14 17.93 2.25 10.06
CA ALA A 14 16.70 1.65 9.57
C ALA A 14 15.72 2.73 9.08
N ALA A 15 15.61 3.84 9.82
CA ALA A 15 14.79 4.98 9.43
C ALA A 15 15.25 5.70 8.14
N LYS A 16 16.55 5.64 7.80
CA LYS A 16 17.06 6.19 6.53
C LYS A 16 16.84 5.23 5.36
N MET A 17 17.01 3.93 5.61
CA MET A 17 16.86 2.90 4.57
C MET A 17 15.40 2.66 4.22
N LEU A 18 14.50 2.84 5.18
CA LEU A 18 13.06 2.62 5.00
C LEU A 18 12.43 3.42 3.85
N PRO A 19 12.53 4.75 3.78
CA PRO A 19 11.96 5.49 2.67
C PRO A 19 12.59 5.09 1.34
N LEU A 20 13.88 4.73 1.31
CA LEU A 20 14.56 4.26 0.10
C LEU A 20 13.95 2.94 -0.41
N PHE A 21 13.82 1.93 0.45
CA PHE A 21 13.30 0.62 0.09
C PHE A 21 11.82 0.67 -0.28
N ILE A 22 11.00 1.38 0.49
CA ILE A 22 9.57 1.48 0.21
C ILE A 22 9.33 2.30 -1.07
N SER A 23 10.01 3.44 -1.28
CA SER A 23 9.81 4.25 -2.48
C SER A 23 10.30 3.53 -3.75
N THR A 24 11.47 2.89 -3.70
CA THR A 24 11.99 2.11 -4.83
C THR A 24 11.08 0.93 -5.14
N GLY A 25 10.63 0.19 -4.11
CA GLY A 25 9.68 -0.91 -4.29
C GLY A 25 8.35 -0.45 -4.89
N THR A 26 7.83 0.69 -4.43
CA THR A 26 6.62 1.33 -4.97
C THR A 26 6.78 1.70 -6.44
N VAL A 27 7.89 2.34 -6.80
CA VAL A 27 8.16 2.74 -8.19
C VAL A 27 8.22 1.52 -9.11
N LEU A 28 8.91 0.46 -8.69
CA LEU A 28 8.97 -0.78 -9.48
C LEU A 28 7.59 -1.44 -9.64
N LEU A 29 6.76 -1.44 -8.60
CA LEU A 29 5.37 -1.93 -8.67
C LEU A 29 4.52 -1.12 -9.67
N LEU A 30 4.62 0.21 -9.63
CA LEU A 30 3.89 1.09 -10.55
C LEU A 30 4.35 0.90 -12.00
N ILE A 31 5.67 0.79 -12.22
CA ILE A 31 6.23 0.50 -13.55
C ILE A 31 5.75 -0.87 -14.03
N GLY A 32 5.84 -1.90 -13.19
CA GLY A 32 5.37 -3.25 -13.52
C GLY A 32 3.90 -3.25 -13.93
N MET A 33 3.02 -2.63 -13.14
CA MET A 33 1.60 -2.52 -13.46
C MET A 33 1.36 -1.75 -14.76
N THR A 34 2.07 -0.64 -14.98
CA THR A 34 1.97 0.14 -16.22
C THR A 34 2.39 -0.71 -17.42
N VAL A 35 3.46 -1.50 -17.28
CA VAL A 35 3.94 -2.41 -18.32
C VAL A 35 2.89 -3.44 -18.68
N GLN A 36 2.26 -4.05 -17.68
CA GLN A 36 1.21 -5.05 -17.88
C GLN A 36 -0.03 -4.48 -18.56
N ILE A 37 -0.49 -3.31 -18.10
CA ILE A 37 -1.72 -2.67 -18.59
C ILE A 37 -1.56 -2.22 -20.04
N LEU A 38 -0.43 -1.59 -20.38
CA LEU A 38 -0.24 -0.98 -21.70
C LEU A 38 0.27 -1.96 -22.75
N TRP A 39 1.15 -2.89 -22.37
CA TRP A 39 1.83 -3.76 -23.33
C TRP A 39 1.67 -5.26 -23.05
N GLY A 40 1.37 -5.67 -21.83
CA GLY A 40 1.23 -7.09 -21.46
C GLY A 40 0.12 -7.81 -22.25
N ALA A 41 -1.04 -7.16 -22.41
CA ALA A 41 -2.16 -7.71 -23.16
C ALA A 41 -1.92 -7.76 -24.69
N THR A 42 -1.10 -6.84 -25.22
CA THR A 42 -0.96 -6.61 -26.66
C THR A 42 0.27 -7.28 -27.27
N TYR A 43 1.37 -7.38 -26.51
CA TYR A 43 2.68 -7.80 -27.02
C TYR A 43 3.21 -9.09 -26.36
N GLY A 44 2.49 -9.68 -25.40
CA GLY A 44 2.72 -11.05 -24.92
C GLY A 44 3.94 -11.23 -23.99
N GLU A 45 4.57 -12.40 -24.09
CA GLU A 45 5.47 -13.01 -23.08
C GLU A 45 6.58 -12.12 -22.53
N LEU A 46 7.20 -11.27 -23.36
CA LEU A 46 8.31 -10.41 -22.92
C LEU A 46 7.84 -9.39 -21.86
N PHE A 47 6.67 -8.79 -22.09
CA PHE A 47 6.12 -7.74 -21.22
C PHE A 47 5.48 -8.33 -19.96
N THR A 48 4.83 -9.49 -20.07
CA THR A 48 4.35 -10.22 -18.90
C THR A 48 5.49 -10.71 -18.00
N THR A 49 6.59 -11.20 -18.59
CA THR A 49 7.78 -11.59 -17.79
C THR A 49 8.40 -10.39 -17.09
N ALA A 50 8.54 -9.26 -17.79
CA ALA A 50 9.04 -8.02 -17.20
C ALA A 50 8.14 -7.51 -16.06
N TYR A 51 6.81 -7.54 -16.26
CA TYR A 51 5.82 -7.22 -15.23
C TYR A 51 6.01 -8.09 -13.99
N VAL A 52 6.07 -9.41 -14.16
CA VAL A 52 6.21 -10.37 -13.06
C VAL A 52 7.46 -10.07 -12.24
N VAL A 53 8.60 -9.86 -12.90
CA VAL A 53 9.85 -9.52 -12.22
C VAL A 53 9.75 -8.19 -11.47
N LEU A 54 9.23 -7.15 -12.11
CA LEU A 54 9.09 -5.82 -11.50
C LEU A 54 8.16 -5.83 -10.29
N VAL A 55 7.04 -6.55 -10.37
CA VAL A 55 6.09 -6.67 -9.26
C VAL A 55 6.67 -7.48 -8.10
N TYR A 56 7.34 -8.60 -8.36
CA TYR A 56 7.93 -9.39 -7.29
C TYR A 56 9.10 -8.67 -6.61
N VAL A 57 10.01 -8.08 -7.39
CA VAL A 57 11.13 -7.30 -6.83
C VAL A 57 10.62 -6.07 -6.09
N GLY A 58 9.66 -5.35 -6.67
CA GLY A 58 9.04 -4.18 -6.04
C GLY A 58 8.35 -4.52 -4.73
N SER A 59 7.57 -5.61 -4.70
CA SER A 59 6.92 -6.13 -3.50
C SER A 59 7.93 -6.55 -2.44
N ALA A 60 9.01 -7.24 -2.82
CA ALA A 60 10.05 -7.67 -1.90
C ALA A 60 10.76 -6.47 -1.25
N LEU A 61 11.16 -5.46 -2.05
CA LEU A 61 11.79 -4.25 -1.52
C LEU A 61 10.85 -3.48 -0.60
N ALA A 62 9.58 -3.37 -0.95
CA ALA A 62 8.61 -2.69 -0.11
C ALA A 62 8.34 -3.46 1.19
N ALA A 63 8.26 -4.79 1.15
CA ALA A 63 8.14 -5.63 2.34
C ALA A 63 9.35 -5.45 3.28
N ILE A 64 10.57 -5.44 2.74
CA ILE A 64 11.79 -5.14 3.50
C ILE A 64 11.68 -3.76 4.16
N GLY A 65 11.22 -2.76 3.42
CA GLY A 65 11.00 -1.42 3.95
C GLY A 65 9.97 -1.36 5.09
N ILE A 66 8.85 -2.10 4.98
CA ILE A 66 7.84 -2.21 6.04
C ILE A 66 8.45 -2.87 7.30
N VAL A 67 9.20 -3.96 7.13
CA VAL A 67 9.87 -4.65 8.26
C VAL A 67 10.86 -3.71 8.96
N MET A 68 11.65 -2.95 8.21
CA MET A 68 12.53 -1.92 8.78
C MET A 68 11.75 -0.86 9.58
N GLY A 69 10.49 -0.63 9.21
CA GLY A 69 9.62 0.36 9.84
C GLY A 69 9.14 -0.07 11.19
N LEU A 70 8.67 -1.32 11.26
CA LEU A 70 8.31 -1.99 12.50
C LEU A 70 9.48 -1.99 13.49
N LEU A 71 10.72 -2.13 12.99
CA LEU A 71 11.93 -2.08 13.82
C LEU A 71 12.33 -0.66 14.27
N ALA A 72 11.94 0.37 13.50
CA ALA A 72 12.35 1.75 13.75
C ALA A 72 11.35 2.54 14.60
N GLY A 73 10.04 2.33 14.45
CA GLY A 73 9.00 3.20 15.02
C GLY A 73 8.33 2.68 16.30
N ASP A 74 7.43 3.50 16.85
CA ASP A 74 6.55 3.13 17.97
C ASP A 74 5.50 2.11 17.50
N VAL A 75 5.35 1.03 18.28
CA VAL A 75 4.40 -0.06 18.04
C VAL A 75 2.98 0.46 17.87
N ARG A 76 2.55 1.46 18.66
CA ARG A 76 1.18 1.98 18.59
C ARG A 76 0.86 2.62 17.24
N THR A 77 1.80 3.40 16.71
CA THR A 77 1.63 4.06 15.42
C THR A 77 1.61 3.06 14.27
N TRP A 78 2.46 2.04 14.33
CA TRP A 78 2.46 0.96 13.33
C TRP A 78 1.21 0.10 13.40
N MET A 79 0.70 -0.19 14.60
CA MET A 79 -0.59 -0.87 14.76
C MET A 79 -1.74 -0.06 14.16
N ALA A 80 -1.78 1.26 14.40
CA ALA A 80 -2.79 2.13 13.80
C ALA A 80 -2.71 2.12 12.27
N GLN A 81 -1.50 2.16 11.70
CA GLN A 81 -1.29 2.07 10.26
C GLN A 81 -1.77 0.73 9.69
N ILE A 82 -1.40 -0.39 10.32
CA ILE A 82 -1.83 -1.73 9.89
C ILE A 82 -3.35 -1.86 9.96
N LEU A 83 -3.96 -1.44 11.06
CA LEU A 83 -5.41 -1.47 11.22
C LEU A 83 -6.11 -0.59 10.18
N SER A 84 -5.57 0.59 9.89
CA SER A 84 -6.11 1.47 8.85
C SER A 84 -6.03 0.82 7.47
N ILE A 85 -4.92 0.16 7.14
CA ILE A 85 -4.74 -0.55 5.86
C ILE A 85 -5.73 -1.70 5.74
N VAL A 86 -5.84 -2.55 6.76
CA VAL A 86 -6.73 -3.71 6.75
C VAL A 86 -8.20 -3.27 6.64
N SER A 87 -8.58 -2.26 7.42
CA SER A 87 -9.95 -1.72 7.40
C SER A 87 -10.28 -1.08 6.06
N ALA A 88 -9.36 -0.27 5.51
CA ALA A 88 -9.55 0.36 4.20
C ALA A 88 -9.65 -0.67 3.08
N ALA A 89 -8.77 -1.68 3.06
CA ALA A 89 -8.80 -2.74 2.06
C ALA A 89 -10.10 -3.53 2.12
N PHE A 90 -10.59 -3.86 3.32
CA PHE A 90 -11.85 -4.58 3.49
C PHE A 90 -13.06 -3.76 3.02
N CYS A 91 -13.17 -2.49 3.46
CA CYS A 91 -14.26 -1.60 3.04
C CYS A 91 -14.23 -1.31 1.54
N SER A 92 -13.04 -1.08 0.98
CA SER A 92 -12.82 -0.86 -0.45
C SER A 92 -13.17 -2.10 -1.26
N GLY A 93 -12.74 -3.29 -0.82
CA GLY A 93 -13.10 -4.56 -1.48
C GLY A 93 -14.60 -4.84 -1.44
N LEU A 94 -15.26 -4.62 -0.30
CA LEU A 94 -16.72 -4.77 -0.19
C LEU A 94 -17.45 -3.84 -1.17
N TRP A 95 -16.99 -2.59 -1.25
CA TRP A 95 -17.56 -1.61 -2.16
C TRP A 95 -17.27 -1.94 -3.62
N GLY A 96 -16.02 -2.24 -3.98
CA GLY A 96 -15.60 -2.57 -5.34
C GLY A 96 -16.25 -3.85 -5.88
N ALA A 97 -16.24 -4.93 -5.10
CA ALA A 97 -16.92 -6.16 -5.49
C ALA A 97 -18.44 -5.97 -5.51
N GLY A 98 -19.01 -5.31 -4.50
CA GLY A 98 -20.45 -5.08 -4.41
C GLY A 98 -20.97 -4.21 -5.55
N THR A 99 -20.23 -3.18 -5.95
CA THR A 99 -20.61 -2.31 -7.06
C THR A 99 -20.63 -3.05 -8.39
N LEU A 100 -19.66 -3.93 -8.65
CA LEU A 100 -19.58 -4.69 -9.89
C LEU A 100 -20.60 -5.83 -9.97
N THR A 101 -20.91 -6.52 -8.86
CA THR A 101 -21.71 -7.76 -8.92
C THR A 101 -23.10 -7.68 -8.30
N VAL A 102 -23.32 -6.83 -7.29
CA VAL A 102 -24.61 -6.70 -6.59
C VAL A 102 -25.38 -5.50 -7.12
N PHE A 103 -24.73 -4.34 -7.18
CA PHE A 103 -25.32 -3.12 -7.71
C PHE A 103 -25.23 -3.02 -9.24
N ASN A 104 -24.49 -3.93 -9.89
CA ASN A 104 -24.34 -4.01 -11.35
C ASN A 104 -23.98 -2.65 -11.99
N LEU A 105 -23.11 -1.89 -11.34
CA LEU A 105 -22.56 -0.66 -11.92
C LEU A 105 -21.66 -1.03 -13.11
N PRO A 106 -21.61 -0.18 -14.17
CA PRO A 106 -20.85 -0.51 -15.36
C PRO A 106 -19.33 -0.60 -15.07
N PRO A 107 -18.63 -1.66 -15.52
CA PRO A 107 -19.14 -2.85 -16.22
C PRO A 107 -19.74 -3.89 -15.25
N PRO A 108 -21.01 -4.34 -15.44
CA PRO A 108 -21.65 -5.29 -14.54
C PRO A 108 -21.05 -6.69 -14.69
N LEU A 109 -20.93 -7.41 -13.57
CA LEU A 109 -20.38 -8.76 -13.51
C LEU A 109 -21.37 -9.73 -12.82
N PRO A 110 -21.37 -11.02 -13.17
CA PRO A 110 -22.20 -12.01 -12.51
C PRO A 110 -22.02 -12.03 -10.98
N ALA A 111 -23.13 -12.17 -10.24
CA ALA A 111 -23.13 -12.19 -8.77
C ALA A 111 -22.25 -13.31 -8.17
N GLU A 112 -22.12 -14.42 -8.87
CA GLU A 112 -21.26 -15.56 -8.53
C GLU A 112 -19.76 -15.23 -8.47
N LEU A 113 -19.34 -14.14 -9.12
CA LEU A 113 -17.95 -13.67 -9.10
C LEU A 113 -17.64 -12.78 -7.89
N PHE A 114 -18.61 -12.48 -7.03
CA PHE A 114 -18.42 -11.57 -5.89
C PHE A 114 -17.22 -11.99 -5.03
N TRP A 115 -17.16 -13.26 -4.61
CA TRP A 115 -16.08 -13.73 -3.71
C TRP A 115 -14.70 -13.70 -4.36
N PRO A 116 -14.49 -14.22 -5.59
CA PRO A 116 -13.22 -14.07 -6.30
C PRO A 116 -12.77 -12.62 -6.45
N ILE A 117 -13.69 -11.72 -6.84
CA ILE A 117 -13.39 -10.30 -7.03
C ILE A 117 -13.06 -9.66 -5.69
N PHE A 118 -13.88 -9.89 -4.66
CA PHE A 118 -13.66 -9.38 -3.31
C PHE A 118 -12.29 -9.77 -2.77
N VAL A 119 -11.94 -11.05 -2.82
CA VAL A 119 -10.65 -11.55 -2.31
C VAL A 119 -9.49 -10.96 -3.11
N GLY A 120 -9.57 -10.97 -4.44
CA GLY A 120 -8.55 -10.37 -5.30
C GLY A 120 -8.35 -8.88 -5.06
N TRP A 121 -9.44 -8.15 -4.83
CA TRP A 121 -9.44 -6.72 -4.55
C TRP A 121 -8.81 -6.42 -3.20
N VAL A 122 -9.27 -7.09 -2.13
CA VAL A 122 -8.73 -6.90 -0.78
C VAL A 122 -7.23 -7.19 -0.76
N LEU A 123 -6.78 -8.28 -1.38
CA LEU A 123 -5.36 -8.63 -1.46
C LEU A 123 -4.55 -7.56 -2.23
N SER A 124 -5.10 -7.06 -3.33
CA SER A 124 -4.47 -6.00 -4.11
C SER A 124 -4.36 -4.69 -3.32
N ASP A 125 -5.43 -4.29 -2.63
CA ASP A 125 -5.44 -3.10 -1.77
C ASP A 125 -4.49 -3.24 -0.59
N LEU A 126 -4.38 -4.43 0.01
CA LEU A 126 -3.39 -4.68 1.06
C LEU A 126 -1.98 -4.45 0.55
N ILE A 127 -1.65 -4.90 -0.66
CA ILE A 127 -0.33 -4.65 -1.27
C ILE A 127 -0.15 -3.16 -1.54
N VAL A 128 -1.09 -2.53 -2.25
CA VAL A 128 -0.98 -1.12 -2.65
C VAL A 128 -0.91 -0.18 -1.43
N LEU A 129 -1.79 -0.35 -0.45
CA LEU A 129 -1.83 0.50 0.75
C LEU A 129 -0.65 0.24 1.67
N SER A 130 -0.21 -1.02 1.81
CA SER A 130 0.98 -1.33 2.61
C SER A 130 2.24 -0.78 2.00
N VAL A 131 2.35 -0.77 0.67
CA VAL A 131 3.54 -0.30 -0.04
C VAL A 131 3.47 1.19 -0.27
N ILE A 132 2.51 1.66 -1.07
CA ILE A 132 2.39 3.08 -1.48
C ILE A 132 1.92 3.94 -0.31
N GLY A 133 0.87 3.50 0.40
CA GLY A 133 0.32 4.26 1.53
C GLY A 133 1.36 4.46 2.64
N THR A 134 2.11 3.42 2.98
CA THR A 134 3.22 3.53 3.94
C THR A 134 4.36 4.38 3.39
N ALA A 135 4.69 4.29 2.08
CA ALA A 135 5.72 5.15 1.47
C ALA A 135 5.38 6.62 1.64
N LEU A 136 4.14 6.99 1.30
CA LEU A 136 3.63 8.35 1.39
C LEU A 136 3.60 8.80 2.85
N LEU A 137 3.11 7.97 3.77
CA LEU A 137 3.12 8.28 5.19
C LEU A 137 4.53 8.63 5.67
N VAL A 138 5.52 7.78 5.37
CA VAL A 138 6.90 8.00 5.83
C VAL A 138 7.53 9.20 5.16
N ALA A 139 7.42 9.31 3.84
CA ALA A 139 8.06 10.37 3.07
C ALA A 139 7.45 11.75 3.35
N LEU A 140 6.12 11.81 3.51
CA LEU A 140 5.40 13.07 3.72
C LEU A 140 5.30 13.48 5.18
N THR A 141 5.41 12.56 6.15
CA THR A 141 5.36 12.93 7.59
C THR A 141 6.36 14.02 7.98
N PRO A 142 7.64 13.98 7.58
CA PRO A 142 8.59 15.06 7.83
C PRO A 142 8.15 16.39 7.20
N VAL A 143 7.54 16.35 6.02
CA VAL A 143 7.03 17.52 5.32
C VAL A 143 5.86 18.13 6.09
N PHE A 144 4.84 17.33 6.44
CA PHE A 144 3.68 17.77 7.22
C PHE A 144 4.06 18.33 8.60
N LYS A 145 5.09 17.75 9.24
CA LYS A 145 5.63 18.28 10.51
C LYS A 145 6.27 19.66 10.34
N ARG A 146 6.95 19.92 9.23
CA ARG A 146 7.59 21.21 8.94
C ARG A 146 6.57 22.28 8.53
N THR A 147 5.51 21.89 7.82
CA THR A 147 4.48 22.83 7.33
C THR A 147 3.37 23.11 8.34
N GLY A 148 3.35 22.41 9.48
CA GLY A 148 2.32 22.61 10.52
C GLY A 148 0.95 22.03 10.17
N LEU A 149 0.82 21.35 9.02
CA LEU A 149 -0.42 20.68 8.57
C LEU A 149 -0.71 19.37 9.32
N LEU A 150 0.21 18.93 10.20
CA LEU A 150 0.01 17.73 11.01
C LEU A 150 -1.09 17.98 12.06
N VAL A 151 -2.28 17.40 11.84
CA VAL A 151 -3.36 17.38 12.83
C VAL A 151 -2.90 16.56 14.04
N ARG A 152 -2.72 17.23 15.18
CA ARG A 152 -2.39 16.58 16.46
C ARG A 152 -3.66 16.09 17.14
N GLY A 153 -3.58 14.92 17.78
CA GLY A 153 -4.68 14.41 18.61
C GLY A 153 -5.79 13.65 17.88
N TRP A 154 -5.61 13.27 16.61
CA TRP A 154 -6.61 12.44 15.91
C TRP A 154 -6.78 11.04 16.54
N TRP A 155 -5.74 10.56 17.22
CA TRP A 155 -5.74 9.29 17.96
C TRP A 155 -5.64 9.50 19.50
N ALA A 156 -5.92 10.72 20.00
CA ALA A 156 -5.85 11.04 21.43
C ALA A 156 -7.13 10.70 22.20
#